data_AF-A0A7S2LA55-F1
#
_entry.id   AF-A0A7S2LA55-F1
#
_cell.length_a   1.000
_cell.length_b   1.000
_cell.length_c   1.000
_cell.angle_alpha   90.00
_cell.angle_beta   90.00
_cell.angle_gamma   90.00
#
_symmetry.space_group_name_H-M   'P 1'
#
loop_
_entity.id
_entity.type
_entity.pdbx_description
1 polymer ?
#
loop_
_entity_poly.entity_id
_entity_poly.type
_entity_poly.pdbx_seq_one_letter_code
_entity_poly.pdbx_strand_id
1 'polypeptide(L)'
;YHGNVCDNSKFNVPYVQKFDLVLNALDNIAARRRVNRLCLAANVPLVEAGTSGYLGQVTVIDKSSNTECYECQPKPTQKVYPICTIRSTPSQPVHCIVWAKEMYKLCFGPNVGD
;
A
#
# COMPACT_ATOMS: atom_id res chain seq x y z
N TYR A 1 18.44 -11.55 -2.31
CA TYR A 1 18.32 -10.24 -2.99
C TYR A 1 17.48 -9.31 -2.12
N HIS A 2 17.84 -8.02 -2.04
CA HIS A 2 17.07 -6.98 -1.35
C HIS A 2 16.84 -5.80 -2.30
N GLY A 3 15.68 -5.16 -2.22
CA GLY A 3 15.36 -4.00 -3.05
C GLY A 3 13.91 -3.53 -2.93
N ASN A 4 13.61 -2.42 -3.59
CA ASN A 4 12.25 -1.89 -3.67
C ASN A 4 11.46 -2.69 -4.71
N VAL A 5 10.43 -3.42 -4.28
CA VAL A 5 9.58 -4.20 -5.20
C VAL A 5 8.96 -3.35 -6.31
N CYS A 6 8.83 -2.03 -6.12
CA CYS A 6 8.39 -1.06 -7.12
C CYS A 6 9.39 -0.74 -8.24
N ASP A 7 10.62 -1.24 -8.17
CA ASP A 7 11.61 -1.11 -9.25
C ASP A 7 11.25 -2.03 -10.43
N ASN A 8 10.74 -1.42 -11.51
CA ASN A 8 10.36 -2.11 -12.75
C ASN A 8 11.53 -2.76 -13.49
N SER A 9 12.76 -2.27 -13.31
CA SER A 9 13.92 -2.79 -14.02
C SER A 9 14.37 -4.14 -13.47
N LYS A 10 14.15 -4.36 -12.16
CA LYS A 10 14.62 -5.56 -11.44
C LYS A 10 13.50 -6.54 -11.11
N PHE A 11 12.37 -6.03 -10.62
CA PHE A 11 11.27 -6.86 -10.10
C PHE A 11 10.06 -6.77 -11.03
N ASN A 12 10.17 -7.49 -12.15
CA ASN A 12 9.19 -7.59 -13.21
C ASN A 12 8.57 -9.00 -13.27
N VAL A 13 7.69 -9.24 -14.25
CA VAL A 13 7.00 -10.53 -14.41
C VAL A 13 7.98 -11.71 -14.59
N PRO A 14 9.01 -11.64 -15.47
CA PRO A 14 10.01 -12.70 -15.58
C PRO A 14 10.77 -13.01 -14.28
N TYR A 15 10.96 -12.01 -13.41
CA TYR A 15 11.54 -12.26 -12.10
C TYR A 15 10.60 -13.07 -11.22
N VAL A 16 9.31 -12.70 -11.16
CA VAL A 16 8.30 -13.37 -10.33
C VAL A 16 8.01 -14.79 -10.79
N GLN A 17 8.05 -15.04 -12.11
CA GLN A 17 7.87 -16.38 -12.69
C GLN A 17 8.91 -17.42 -12.27
N LYS A 18 10.03 -16.99 -11.66
CA LYS A 18 11.06 -17.91 -11.15
C LYS A 18 10.68 -18.57 -9.82
N PHE A 19 9.58 -18.16 -9.20
CA PHE A 19 9.15 -18.64 -7.90
C PHE A 19 7.87 -19.47 -8.03
N ASP A 20 7.76 -20.52 -7.21
CA ASP A 20 6.56 -21.35 -7.11
C ASP A 20 5.46 -20.69 -6.26
N LEU A 21 5.85 -19.76 -5.37
CA LEU A 21 4.98 -19.09 -4.42
C LEU A 21 5.55 -17.72 -4.03
N VAL A 22 4.68 -16.73 -3.82
CA VAL A 22 5.03 -15.41 -3.26
C VAL A 22 4.30 -15.21 -1.93
N LEU A 23 5.02 -14.73 -0.91
CA LEU A 23 4.46 -14.38 0.40
C LEU A 23 4.53 -12.88 0.60
N ASN A 24 3.39 -12.23 0.89
CA ASN A 24 3.34 -10.80 1.14
C ASN A 24 3.41 -10.49 2.64
N ALA A 25 4.37 -9.64 3.01
CA ALA A 25 4.56 -9.14 4.37
C ALA A 25 4.80 -7.61 4.36
N LEU A 26 4.12 -6.90 3.46
CA LEU A 26 4.27 -5.46 3.24
C LEU A 26 3.27 -4.66 4.08
N ASP A 27 3.59 -3.43 4.45
CA ASP A 27 2.69 -2.51 5.18
C ASP A 27 2.05 -1.44 4.27
N ASN A 28 2.56 -1.28 3.05
CA ASN A 28 2.10 -0.29 2.08
C ASN A 28 1.10 -0.86 1.05
N ILE A 29 -0.09 -0.27 0.98
CA ILE A 29 -1.14 -0.63 0.03
C ILE A 29 -0.64 -0.56 -1.43
N ALA A 30 0.13 0.45 -1.80
CA ALA A 30 0.62 0.59 -3.18
C ALA A 30 1.56 -0.55 -3.58
N ALA A 31 2.43 -0.95 -2.66
CA ALA A 31 3.34 -2.07 -2.88
C ALA A 31 2.59 -3.41 -2.90
N ARG A 32 1.61 -3.61 -2.00
CA ARG A 32 0.72 -4.79 -2.02
C ARG A 32 -0.02 -4.93 -3.35
N ARG A 33 -0.62 -3.84 -3.87
CA ARG A 33 -1.29 -3.81 -5.19
C ARG A 33 -0.34 -4.18 -6.32
N ARG A 34 0.89 -3.69 -6.28
CA ARG A 34 1.89 -4.04 -7.29
C ARG A 34 2.21 -5.53 -7.27
N VAL A 35 2.51 -6.10 -6.10
CA VAL A 35 2.81 -7.53 -5.96
C VAL A 35 1.63 -8.38 -6.42
N ASN A 36 0.40 -8.00 -6.04
CA ASN A 36 -0.82 -8.62 -6.55
C ASN A 36 -0.85 -8.69 -8.09
N ARG A 37 -0.67 -7.55 -8.77
CA ARG A 37 -0.68 -7.50 -10.24
C ARG A 37 0.45 -8.31 -10.87
N LEU A 38 1.65 -8.28 -10.28
CA LEU A 38 2.79 -9.06 -10.74
C LEU A 38 2.51 -10.57 -10.64
N CYS A 39 1.95 -11.04 -9.53
CA CYS A 39 1.61 -12.45 -9.32
C CYS A 39 0.50 -12.91 -10.28
N LEU A 40 -0.54 -12.09 -10.48
CA LEU A 40 -1.59 -12.35 -11.47
C LEU A 40 -1.06 -12.43 -12.91
N ALA A 41 -0.10 -11.56 -13.26
CA ALA A 41 0.53 -11.54 -14.58
C ALA A 41 1.50 -12.71 -14.78
N ALA A 42 2.24 -13.09 -13.74
CA ALA A 42 3.17 -14.21 -13.73
C ALA A 42 2.47 -15.58 -13.62
N ASN A 43 1.18 -15.60 -13.25
CA ASN A 43 0.43 -16.80 -12.88
C ASN A 43 1.12 -17.59 -11.75
N VAL A 44 1.60 -16.86 -10.74
CA VAL A 44 2.23 -17.42 -9.53
C VAL A 44 1.29 -17.15 -8.35
N PRO A 45 0.97 -18.15 -7.51
CA PRO A 45 0.15 -17.96 -6.32
C PRO A 45 0.78 -16.97 -5.33
N LEU A 46 -0.06 -16.15 -4.71
CA LEU A 46 0.30 -15.15 -3.71
C LEU A 46 -0.43 -15.43 -2.40
N VAL A 47 0.31 -15.53 -1.30
CA VAL A 47 -0.26 -15.51 0.05
C VAL A 47 -0.18 -14.07 0.58
N GLU A 48 -1.33 -13.42 0.68
CA GLU A 48 -1.46 -12.08 1.24
C GLU A 48 -1.74 -12.18 2.73
N ALA A 49 -1.00 -11.43 3.54
CA ALA A 49 -1.22 -11.34 4.98
C ALA A 49 -1.26 -9.90 5.49
N GLY A 50 -1.90 -9.68 6.62
CA GLY A 50 -1.87 -8.41 7.32
C GLY A 50 -2.23 -8.56 8.79
N THR A 51 -1.78 -7.60 9.59
CA THR A 51 -2.06 -7.53 11.02
C THR A 51 -2.46 -6.12 11.42
N SER A 52 -3.26 -5.99 12.46
CA SER A 52 -3.67 -4.73 13.09
C SER A 52 -3.90 -4.97 14.58
N GLY A 53 -2.91 -4.61 15.41
CA GLY A 53 -2.93 -4.97 16.83
C GLY A 53 -2.95 -6.49 17.03
N TYR A 54 -3.94 -7.00 17.76
CA TYR A 54 -4.16 -8.44 17.97
C TYR A 54 -4.92 -9.13 16.83
N LEU A 55 -5.40 -8.37 15.84
CA LEU A 55 -6.12 -8.93 14.70
C LEU A 55 -5.15 -9.24 13.57
N GLY A 56 -5.45 -10.30 12.82
CA GLY A 56 -4.70 -10.68 11.63
C GLY A 56 -5.57 -11.42 10.64
N GLN A 57 -5.14 -11.40 9.38
CA GLN A 57 -5.79 -12.10 8.29
C GLN A 57 -4.77 -12.67 7.32
N VAL A 58 -5.14 -13.77 6.68
CA VAL A 58 -4.39 -14.40 5.59
C VAL A 58 -5.36 -14.76 4.47
N THR A 59 -4.97 -14.55 3.23
CA THR A 59 -5.77 -14.89 2.04
C THR A 59 -4.84 -15.38 0.94
N VAL A 60 -5.28 -16.38 0.19
CA VAL A 60 -4.53 -16.89 -0.98
C VAL A 60 -5.16 -16.31 -2.25
N ILE A 61 -4.31 -15.77 -3.11
CA ILE A 61 -4.66 -15.22 -4.41
C ILE A 61 -3.95 -16.07 -5.46
N ASP A 62 -4.74 -16.81 -6.22
CA ASP A 62 -4.31 -17.68 -7.30
C ASP A 62 -5.29 -17.54 -8.48
N LYS A 63 -4.73 -17.13 -9.62
CA LYS A 63 -5.46 -16.95 -10.87
C LYS A 63 -5.93 -18.28 -11.45
N SER A 64 -5.18 -19.37 -11.25
CA SER A 64 -5.53 -20.69 -11.79
C SER A 64 -6.71 -21.32 -11.05
N SER A 65 -6.81 -21.08 -9.74
CA SER A 65 -7.94 -21.48 -8.89
C SER A 65 -9.11 -20.47 -8.88
N ASN A 66 -9.06 -19.42 -9.70
CA ASN A 66 -10.09 -18.39 -9.84
C ASN A 66 -10.55 -17.74 -8.51
N THR A 67 -9.57 -17.47 -7.63
CA THR A 67 -9.82 -16.79 -6.35
C THR A 67 -9.87 -15.26 -6.53
N GLU A 68 -10.51 -14.55 -5.60
CA GLU A 68 -10.53 -13.10 -5.64
C GLU A 68 -9.11 -12.53 -5.45
N CYS A 69 -8.77 -11.47 -6.20
CA CYS A 69 -7.50 -10.80 -6.03
C CYS A 69 -7.55 -9.73 -4.94
N TYR A 70 -6.39 -9.21 -4.53
CA TYR A 70 -6.29 -8.18 -3.49
C TYR A 70 -7.12 -6.92 -3.80
N GLU A 71 -7.31 -6.61 -5.09
CA GLU A 71 -8.00 -5.42 -5.58
C GLU A 71 -9.49 -5.65 -5.93
N CYS A 72 -10.01 -6.88 -5.80
CA CYS A 72 -11.43 -7.17 -6.02
C CYS A 72 -12.32 -6.50 -4.97
N GLN A 73 -11.83 -6.39 -3.73
CA GLN A 73 -12.53 -5.71 -2.64
C GLN A 73 -11.89 -4.34 -2.37
N PRO A 74 -12.67 -3.24 -2.43
CA PRO A 74 -12.16 -1.91 -2.13
C PRO A 74 -11.67 -1.85 -0.69
N LYS A 75 -10.45 -1.32 -0.50
CA LYS A 75 -9.86 -1.11 0.83
C LYS A 75 -10.24 0.28 1.36
N PRO A 76 -10.51 0.43 2.67
CA PRO A 76 -10.81 1.73 3.25
C PRO A 76 -9.72 2.75 2.91
N THR A 77 -10.13 3.92 2.42
CA THR A 77 -9.20 5.03 2.21
C THR A 77 -8.89 5.71 3.55
N GLN A 78 -7.70 6.32 3.64
CA GLN A 78 -7.39 7.15 4.80
C GLN A 78 -8.40 8.29 4.92
N LYS A 79 -8.80 8.59 6.16
CA LYS A 79 -9.75 9.67 6.43
C LYS A 79 -9.12 11.01 6.05
N VAL A 80 -9.77 11.73 5.13
CA VAL A 80 -9.36 13.06 4.70
C VAL A 80 -10.26 14.10 5.35
N TYR A 81 -9.66 15.19 5.83
CA TYR A 81 -10.37 16.30 6.46
C TYR A 81 -10.36 17.52 5.53
N PRO A 82 -11.46 18.29 5.43
CA PRO A 82 -11.49 19.49 4.60
C PRO A 82 -10.44 20.53 5.02
N ILE A 83 -9.79 21.16 4.06
CA ILE A 83 -8.71 22.10 4.36
C ILE A 83 -9.18 23.34 5.14
N CYS A 84 -10.42 23.78 4.95
CA CYS A 84 -11.02 24.86 5.73
C CYS A 84 -11.16 24.46 7.21
N THR A 85 -11.52 23.22 7.51
CA THR A 85 -11.56 22.69 8.88
C THR A 85 -10.18 22.63 9.50
N ILE A 86 -9.16 22.22 8.73
CA ILE A 86 -7.78 22.13 9.22
C ILE A 86 -7.15 23.51 9.46
N ARG A 87 -7.41 24.49 8.59
CA ARG A 87 -6.78 25.81 8.63
C ARG A 87 -7.53 26.86 9.44
N SER A 88 -8.86 26.82 9.43
CA SER A 88 -9.68 27.93 9.95
C SER A 88 -10.49 27.55 11.18
N THR A 89 -11.08 26.34 11.21
CA THR A 89 -12.04 25.96 12.26
C THR A 89 -11.83 24.52 12.78
N PRO A 90 -10.68 24.23 13.42
CA PRO A 90 -10.40 22.90 13.96
C PRO A 90 -11.28 22.59 15.18
N SER A 91 -12.15 21.58 15.06
CA SER A 91 -13.07 21.17 16.14
C SER A 91 -12.70 19.87 16.89
N GLN A 92 -11.68 19.13 16.44
CA GLN A 92 -11.25 17.87 17.05
C GLN A 92 -9.72 17.84 17.17
N PRO A 93 -9.14 17.15 18.18
CA PRO A 93 -7.68 17.08 18.34
C PRO A 93 -6.94 16.56 17.10
N VAL A 94 -7.55 15.62 16.37
CA VAL A 94 -7.00 15.09 15.11
C VAL A 94 -6.78 16.17 14.04
N HIS A 95 -7.61 17.22 14.01
CA HIS A 95 -7.42 18.33 13.06
C HIS A 95 -6.13 19.09 13.33
N CYS A 96 -5.79 19.31 14.61
CA CYS A 96 -4.54 19.96 15.00
C CYS A 96 -3.32 19.10 14.66
N ILE A 97 -3.42 17.77 14.82
CA ILE A 97 -2.35 16.83 14.44
C ILE A 97 -2.13 16.86 12.92
N VAL A 98 -3.21 16.86 12.13
CA VAL A 98 -3.13 16.99 10.67
C VAL A 98 -2.49 18.32 10.28
N TRP A 99 -2.89 19.44 10.91
CA TRP A 99 -2.28 20.75 10.68
C TRP A 99 -0.78 20.77 10.99
N ALA A 100 -0.37 20.20 12.12
CA ALA A 100 1.04 20.12 12.50
C ALA A 100 1.87 19.34 11.46
N LYS A 101 1.31 18.25 10.92
CA LYS A 101 1.95 17.48 9.84
C LYS A 101 2.10 18.28 8.55
N GLU A 102 1.09 19.07 8.17
CA GLU A 102 1.17 19.95 6.98
C GLU A 102 2.14 21.11 7.20
N MET A 103 2.15 21.73 8.38
CA MET A 103 3.12 22.75 8.76
C MET A 103 4.56 22.24 8.69
N TYR A 104 4.82 21.03 9.19
CA TYR A 104 6.14 20.41 9.07
C TYR A 104 6.61 20.31 7.61
N LYS A 105 5.73 19.87 6.69
CA LYS A 105 6.06 19.79 5.26
C LYS A 105 6.32 21.17 4.65
N LEU A 106 5.60 22.22 5.08
CA LEU A 106 5.81 23.57 4.56
C LEU A 106 7.12 24.19 5.07
N CYS A 107 7.46 23.96 6.33
CA CYS A 107 8.66 24.53 6.94
C CYS A 107 9.94 23.75 6.61
N PHE A 108 9.84 22.43 6.42
CA PHE A 108 10.99 21.53 6.35
C PHE A 108 10.90 20.47 5.23
N GLY A 109 9.80 20.44 4.48
CA GLY A 109 9.67 19.55 3.33
C GLY A 109 10.53 20.04 2.15
N PRO A 110 10.74 19.18 1.15
CA PRO A 110 11.42 19.57 -0.07
C PRO A 110 10.71 20.78 -0.70
N ASN A 111 11.48 21.78 -1.11
CA ASN A 111 10.94 22.96 -1.78
C ASN A 111 10.24 22.50 -3.06
N VAL A 112 9.02 22.97 -3.29
CA VAL A 112 8.33 22.78 -4.57
C VAL A 112 9.02 23.70 -5.58
N GLY A 113 10.08 23.21 -6.23
CA GLY A 113 10.91 24.00 -7.14
C GLY A 113 12.25 23.41 -7.55
N ASP A 114 12.73 22.34 -6.90
CA ASP A 114 13.93 21.58 -7.30
C ASP A 114 13.56 20.23 -7.95
#